data_AF-A8UXK4-F1
#
_entry.id   AF-A8UXK4-F1
#
_cell.length_a   1.000
_cell.length_b   1.000
_cell.length_c   1.000
_cell.angle_alpha   90.00
_cell.angle_beta   90.00
_cell.angle_gamma   90.00
#
_symmetry.space_group_name_H-M   'P 1'
#
loop_
_entity.id
_entity.type
_entity.pdbx_description
1 polymer ?
#
loop_
_entity_poly.entity_id
_entity_poly.type
_entity_poly.pdbx_seq_one_letter_code
_entity_poly.pdbx_strand_id
1 'polypeptide(L)'
;MGHLIPVRDSKRDVRFILGRVIYPKTNPKSVRVKVIKPGEPKVVVGKRGVYVLEDTLAEKVIREAWNEYLKRYKEPGSRSGKEVIDRPVEITESFLRDFLKRKGVGELFVRGFISFALEGSDVEKVLELANRLVNEPPARVET
;
A
#
# COMPACT_ATOMS: atom_id res chain seq x y z
N MET A 1 -17.21 -1.20 1.52
CA MET A 1 -16.80 0.14 2.00
C MET A 1 -15.27 0.16 1.99
N GLY A 2 -14.64 1.21 1.47
CA GLY A 2 -13.17 1.32 1.43
C GLY A 2 -12.63 1.99 2.68
N HIS A 3 -11.44 1.60 3.14
CA HIS A 3 -10.76 2.21 4.26
C HIS A 3 -9.75 3.25 3.78
N LEU A 4 -10.03 4.53 4.04
CA LEU A 4 -9.09 5.62 3.75
C LEU A 4 -7.94 5.59 4.74
N ILE A 5 -6.72 5.44 4.24
CA ILE A 5 -5.50 5.39 5.03
C ILE A 5 -5.04 6.82 5.32
N PRO A 6 -4.88 7.19 6.59
CA PRO A 6 -4.35 8.49 6.95
C PRO A 6 -2.90 8.62 6.48
N VAL A 7 -2.59 9.78 5.90
CA VAL A 7 -1.28 10.08 5.35
C VAL A 7 -0.60 11.21 6.12
N ARG A 8 0.72 11.14 6.26
CA ARG A 8 1.57 12.25 6.69
C ARG A 8 2.23 12.87 5.47
N ASP A 9 1.94 14.14 5.24
CA ASP A 9 2.55 14.93 4.19
C ASP A 9 3.95 15.41 4.61
N SER A 10 4.93 15.25 3.73
CA SER A 10 6.21 15.95 3.78
C SER A 10 6.45 16.71 2.48
N LYS A 11 7.31 17.74 2.51
CA LYS A 11 7.61 18.57 1.32
C LYS A 11 7.90 17.78 0.03
N ARG A 12 8.47 16.57 0.13
CA ARG A 12 8.89 15.75 -1.02
C ARG A 12 8.08 14.48 -1.27
N ASP A 13 7.38 13.96 -0.26
CA ASP A 13 6.73 12.65 -0.35
C ASP A 13 5.59 12.52 0.68
N VAL A 14 4.72 11.55 0.47
CA VAL A 14 3.65 11.18 1.40
C VAL A 14 4.02 9.87 2.09
N ARG A 15 3.79 9.78 3.40
CA ARG A 15 4.04 8.58 4.19
C ARG A 15 2.78 8.05 4.84
N PHE A 16 2.65 6.74 4.92
CA PHE A 16 1.47 6.09 5.49
C PHE A 16 1.81 4.69 6.02
N ILE A 17 0.87 4.10 6.74
CA ILE A 17 1.00 2.77 7.34
C ILE A 17 -0.12 1.89 6.79
N LEU A 18 0.23 0.86 6.02
CA LEU A 18 -0.72 -0.16 5.54
C LEU A 18 -0.90 -1.32 6.53
N GLY A 19 -0.02 -1.42 7.51
CA GLY A 19 -0.02 -2.54 8.42
C GLY A 19 1.26 -2.66 9.23
N ARG A 20 1.42 -3.83 9.83
CA ARG A 20 2.43 -4.10 10.83
C ARG A 20 3.10 -5.44 10.55
N VAL A 21 4.36 -5.56 10.95
CA VAL A 21 5.09 -6.83 10.99
C VAL A 21 5.25 -7.26 12.44
N ILE A 22 5.05 -8.56 12.66
CA ILE A 22 5.31 -9.20 13.95
C ILE A 22 6.41 -10.22 13.73
N TYR A 23 7.49 -10.10 14.49
CA TYR A 23 8.68 -10.93 14.32
C TYR A 23 9.38 -11.24 15.64
N PRO A 24 10.02 -12.43 15.76
CA PRO A 24 10.91 -12.72 16.87
C PRO A 24 12.13 -11.80 16.82
N LYS A 25 12.52 -11.24 17.97
CA LYS A 25 13.70 -10.38 18.10
C LYS A 25 14.98 -11.04 17.59
N THR A 26 15.10 -12.36 17.78
CA THR A 26 16.22 -13.18 17.32
C THR A 26 16.21 -13.47 15.82
N ASN A 27 15.08 -13.32 15.14
CA ASN A 27 14.95 -13.58 13.71
C ASN A 27 13.99 -12.60 13.03
N PRO A 28 14.44 -11.37 12.73
CA PRO A 28 13.61 -10.33 12.13
C PRO A 28 13.18 -10.61 10.68
N LYS A 29 13.71 -11.67 10.05
CA LYS A 29 13.28 -12.13 8.72
C LYS A 29 12.01 -12.98 8.78
N SER A 30 11.78 -13.69 9.88
CA SER A 30 10.57 -14.50 10.06
C SER A 30 9.43 -13.61 10.55
N VAL A 31 8.61 -13.15 9.59
CA VAL A 31 7.56 -12.15 9.88
C VAL A 31 6.16 -12.64 9.54
N ARG A 32 5.25 -12.36 10.45
CA ARG A 32 3.81 -12.35 10.19
C ARG A 32 3.38 -10.92 9.89
N VAL A 33 2.74 -10.71 8.74
CA VAL A 33 2.17 -9.41 8.37
C VAL A 33 0.73 -9.30 8.86
N LYS A 34 0.37 -8.14 9.39
CA LYS A 34 -1.00 -7.75 9.72
C LYS A 34 -1.36 -6.50 8.94
N VAL A 35 -2.25 -6.63 7.96
CA VAL A 35 -2.80 -5.49 7.20
C VAL A 35 -3.80 -4.74 8.08
N ILE A 36 -3.86 -3.42 7.94
CA ILE A 36 -4.87 -2.59 8.61
C ILE A 36 -6.25 -2.84 8.00
N LYS A 37 -7.29 -2.98 8.84
CA LYS A 37 -8.69 -3.20 8.38
C LYS A 37 -8.81 -4.30 7.30
N PRO A 38 -8.44 -5.55 7.63
CA PRO A 38 -8.55 -6.66 6.69
C PRO A 38 -10.00 -6.83 6.21
N GLY A 39 -10.18 -7.21 4.95
CA GLY A 39 -11.47 -7.32 4.26
C GLY A 39 -11.93 -6.03 3.58
N GLU A 40 -11.31 -4.88 3.86
CA GLU A 40 -11.63 -3.60 3.23
C GLU A 40 -10.53 -3.19 2.24
N PRO A 41 -10.86 -2.61 1.05
CA PRO A 41 -9.86 -1.99 0.18
C PRO A 41 -9.16 -0.81 0.88
N LYS A 42 -7.82 -0.77 0.85
CA LYS A 42 -7.02 0.33 1.43
C LYS A 42 -6.87 1.42 0.39
N VAL A 43 -7.39 2.61 0.68
CA VAL A 43 -7.31 3.77 -0.20
C VAL A 43 -6.27 4.74 0.34
N VAL A 44 -5.26 5.06 -0.45
CA VAL A 44 -4.22 6.04 -0.12
C VAL A 44 -4.33 7.20 -1.09
N VAL A 45 -4.49 8.42 -0.59
CA VAL A 45 -4.45 9.63 -1.42
C VAL A 45 -3.07 10.24 -1.27
N GLY A 46 -2.25 10.09 -2.31
CA GLY A 46 -0.91 10.66 -2.39
C GLY A 46 -0.88 11.97 -3.17
N LYS A 47 0.33 12.52 -3.36
CA LYS A 47 0.56 13.71 -4.19
C LYS A 47 0.54 13.41 -5.68
N ARG A 48 0.79 12.16 -6.06
CA ARG A 48 0.93 11.70 -7.45
C ARG A 48 -0.18 10.76 -7.87
N GLY A 49 -1.12 10.44 -6.99
CA GLY A 49 -2.27 9.60 -7.34
C GLY A 49 -3.11 9.14 -6.16
N VAL A 50 -4.17 8.42 -6.48
CA VAL A 50 -4.99 7.66 -5.52
C VAL A 50 -4.72 6.18 -5.70
N TYR A 51 -4.28 5.49 -4.65
CA TYR A 51 -3.93 4.07 -4.70
C TYR A 51 -4.99 3.25 -3.98
N VAL A 52 -5.49 2.20 -4.61
CA VAL A 52 -6.51 1.31 -4.04
C VAL A 52 -5.93 -0.09 -3.98
N LEU A 53 -5.72 -0.59 -2.76
CA LEU A 53 -5.01 -1.85 -2.53
C LEU A 53 -5.92 -2.86 -1.84
N GLU A 54 -6.06 -4.04 -2.44
CA GLU A 54 -6.65 -5.20 -1.76
C GLU A 54 -5.67 -5.79 -0.72
N ASP A 55 -6.16 -6.66 0.17
CA ASP A 55 -5.35 -7.21 1.28
C ASP A 55 -4.08 -7.90 0.79
N THR A 56 -4.21 -8.72 -0.25
CA THR A 56 -3.09 -9.48 -0.83
C THR A 56 -2.01 -8.55 -1.39
N LEU A 57 -2.40 -7.44 -2.01
CA LEU A 57 -1.47 -6.46 -2.55
C LEU A 57 -0.83 -5.64 -1.42
N ALA A 58 -1.62 -5.19 -0.44
CA ALA A 58 -1.13 -4.48 0.73
C ALA A 58 -0.11 -5.34 1.52
N GLU A 59 -0.38 -6.63 1.69
CA GLU A 59 0.55 -7.56 2.32
C GLU A 59 1.88 -7.64 1.56
N LYS A 60 1.85 -7.77 0.23
CA LYS A 60 3.06 -7.79 -0.60
C LYS A 60 3.87 -6.50 -0.47
N VAL A 61 3.21 -5.34 -0.47
CA VAL A 61 3.86 -4.03 -0.27
C VAL A 61 4.54 -3.98 1.11
N ILE A 62 3.85 -4.40 2.17
CA ILE A 62 4.41 -4.40 3.55
C ILE A 62 5.62 -5.34 3.64
N ARG A 63 5.54 -6.54 3.07
CA ARG A 63 6.67 -7.50 3.06
C ARG A 63 7.88 -6.94 2.33
N GLU A 64 7.67 -6.34 1.17
CA GLU A 64 8.76 -5.75 0.38
C GLU A 64 9.41 -4.57 1.12
N ALA A 65 8.60 -3.66 1.68
CA ALA A 65 9.08 -2.53 2.46
C ALA A 65 9.88 -2.99 3.69
N TRP A 66 9.42 -4.05 4.35
CA TRP A 66 10.14 -4.66 5.46
C TRP A 66 11.47 -5.27 5.02
N ASN A 67 11.49 -6.00 3.90
CA ASN A 67 12.73 -6.57 3.36
C ASN A 67 13.75 -5.49 3.00
N GLU A 68 13.32 -4.36 2.43
CA GLU A 68 14.20 -3.22 2.18
C GLU A 68 14.73 -2.58 3.45
N TYR A 69 13.90 -2.47 4.50
CA TYR A 69 14.35 -2.02 5.81
C TYR A 69 15.44 -2.95 6.37
N LEU A 70 15.24 -4.27 6.28
CA LEU A 70 16.21 -5.27 6.76
C LEU A 70 17.56 -5.20 6.04
N LYS A 71 17.61 -4.82 4.75
CA LYS A 71 18.88 -4.61 4.03
C LYS A 71 19.75 -3.52 4.65
N ARG A 72 19.14 -2.55 5.33
CA ARG A 72 19.83 -1.43 6.00
C ARG A 72 19.84 -1.57 7.52
N TYR A 73 19.21 -2.61 8.03
CA TYR A 73 19.08 -2.87 9.45
C TYR A 73 20.43 -3.30 10.00
N LYS A 74 21.03 -2.44 10.81
CA LYS A 74 22.08 -2.84 11.74
C LYS A 74 21.39 -3.37 12.99
N GLU A 75 21.78 -4.54 13.46
CA GLU A 75 21.24 -5.14 14.68
C GLU A 75 21.22 -4.10 15.81
N PRO A 76 20.05 -3.77 16.38
CA PRO A 76 19.98 -2.86 17.49
C PRO A 76 20.55 -3.57 18.72
N GLY A 77 21.56 -2.97 19.33
CA GLY A 77 21.90 -3.23 20.74
C GLY A 77 20.63 -3.02 21.57
N SER A 78 20.11 -4.11 22.14
CA SER A 78 18.69 -4.17 22.46
C SER A 78 18.32 -3.48 23.77
N ARG A 79 17.49 -2.43 23.71
CA ARG A 79 16.84 -1.82 24.88
C ARG A 79 15.47 -2.42 25.23
N SER A 80 14.89 -3.27 24.38
CA SER A 80 13.59 -3.91 24.61
C SER A 80 13.76 -5.32 25.19
N GLY A 81 13.14 -5.58 26.34
CA GLY A 81 13.06 -6.91 26.97
C GLY A 81 12.03 -7.86 26.33
N LYS A 82 11.28 -7.43 25.30
CA LYS A 82 10.29 -8.29 24.62
C LYS A 82 10.96 -9.22 23.60
N GLU A 83 10.58 -10.50 23.63
CA GLU A 83 11.04 -11.50 22.66
C GLU A 83 10.37 -11.38 21.29
N VAL A 84 9.11 -10.92 21.27
CA VAL A 84 8.35 -10.67 20.03
C VAL A 84 8.15 -9.17 19.87
N ILE A 85 8.49 -8.67 18.68
CA ILE A 85 8.38 -7.26 18.33
C ILE A 85 7.21 -7.09 17.35
N ASP A 86 6.31 -6.17 17.68
CA ASP A 86 5.22 -5.73 16.81
C ASP A 86 5.52 -4.30 16.34
N ARG A 87 5.78 -4.14 15.04
CA ARG A 87 6.27 -2.89 14.45
C ARG A 87 5.42 -2.42 13.27
N PRO A 88 4.97 -1.16 13.25
CA PRO A 88 4.34 -0.59 12.06
C PRO A 88 5.37 -0.45 10.93
N VAL A 89 4.93 -0.67 9.69
CA VAL A 89 5.76 -0.46 8.50
C VAL A 89 5.31 0.83 7.84
N GLU A 90 6.20 1.83 7.88
CA GLU A 90 6.00 3.10 7.19
C GLU A 90 6.37 2.93 5.71
N ILE A 91 5.45 3.31 4.83
CA ILE A 91 5.58 3.22 3.38
C ILE A 91 5.51 4.64 2.82
N THR A 92 6.37 4.94 1.85
CA THR A 92 6.30 6.19 1.10
C THR A 92 5.53 6.02 -0.20
N GLU A 93 4.92 7.09 -0.72
CA GLU A 93 4.24 7.06 -2.00
C GLU A 93 5.21 6.71 -3.13
N SER A 94 6.44 7.24 -3.10
CA SER A 94 7.47 6.87 -4.08
C SER A 94 7.75 5.36 -4.09
N PHE A 95 7.92 4.74 -2.91
CA PHE A 95 8.11 3.31 -2.79
C PHE A 95 6.93 2.51 -3.35
N LEU A 96 5.69 2.90 -2.99
CA LEU A 96 4.48 2.23 -3.46
C LEU A 96 4.38 2.29 -4.99
N ARG A 97 4.61 3.47 -5.57
CA ARG A 97 4.58 3.66 -7.03
C ARG A 97 5.61 2.79 -7.74
N ASP A 98 6.85 2.77 -7.25
CA ASP A 98 7.91 1.96 -7.83
C ASP A 98 7.60 0.46 -7.71
N PHE A 99 7.05 0.02 -6.58
CA PHE A 99 6.60 -1.34 -6.39
C PHE A 99 5.52 -1.73 -7.40
N LEU A 100 4.48 -0.90 -7.57
CA LEU A 100 3.37 -1.18 -8.48
C LEU A 100 3.84 -1.22 -9.94
N LYS A 101 4.71 -0.29 -10.34
CA LYS A 101 5.35 -0.29 -11.67
C LYS A 101 6.12 -1.58 -11.93
N ARG A 102 6.96 -2.02 -10.98
CA ARG A 102 7.73 -3.28 -11.10
C ARG A 102 6.84 -4.52 -11.19
N LYS A 103 5.64 -4.48 -10.60
CA LYS A 103 4.67 -5.58 -10.66
C LYS A 103 3.79 -5.54 -11.91
N GLY A 104 4.01 -4.60 -12.83
CA GLY A 104 3.22 -4.46 -14.04
C GLY A 104 1.77 -4.04 -13.76
N VAL A 105 1.48 -3.52 -12.56
CA VAL A 105 0.19 -2.90 -12.27
C VAL A 105 0.19 -1.58 -13.01
N GLY A 106 -0.45 -1.54 -14.18
CA GLY A 106 -0.57 -0.34 -15.01
C GLY A 106 -1.52 0.68 -14.41
N GLU A 107 -1.39 1.95 -14.84
CA GLU A 107 -2.09 3.12 -14.26
C GLU A 107 -3.62 3.11 -14.40
N LEU A 108 -4.22 2.04 -14.95
CA LEU A 108 -5.62 2.04 -15.40
C LEU A 108 -6.37 0.70 -15.28
N PHE A 109 -5.82 -0.33 -14.63
CA PHE A 109 -6.52 -1.62 -14.53
C PHE A 109 -7.14 -1.85 -13.16
N VAL A 110 -8.48 -1.88 -13.15
CA VAL A 110 -9.39 -2.56 -12.22
C VAL A 110 -8.78 -2.79 -10.83
N ARG A 111 -8.83 -1.77 -9.97
CA ARG A 111 -8.34 -1.76 -8.56
C ARG A 111 -6.81 -1.77 -8.37
N GLY A 112 -6.10 -0.90 -9.09
CA GLY A 112 -4.64 -0.73 -8.95
C GLY A 112 -4.22 0.60 -8.31
N PHE A 113 -4.46 1.71 -9.00
CA PHE A 113 -4.24 3.10 -8.58
C PHE A 113 -4.60 4.03 -9.75
N ILE A 114 -4.88 5.30 -9.47
CA ILE A 114 -5.08 6.37 -10.44
C ILE A 114 -3.91 7.33 -10.29
N SER A 115 -3.12 7.50 -11.34
CA SER A 115 -2.03 8.48 -11.39
C SER A 115 -2.60 9.90 -11.61
N PHE A 116 -2.01 10.92 -11.00
CA PHE A 116 -2.28 12.34 -11.32
C PHE A 116 -1.30 12.89 -12.37
N ALA A 117 -0.30 12.10 -12.75
CA ALA A 117 0.69 12.44 -13.77
C ALA A 117 0.34 11.81 -15.13
N LEU A 118 -0.96 11.78 -15.46
CA LEU A 118 -1.45 11.24 -16.73
C LEU A 118 -1.07 12.21 -17.85
N GLU A 119 -0.33 11.74 -18.85
CA GLU A 119 -0.17 12.48 -20.11
C GLU A 119 -1.39 12.22 -21.02
N GLY A 120 -1.66 13.15 -21.95
CA GLY A 120 -2.99 13.41 -22.54
C GLY A 120 -3.81 12.20 -23.04
N SER A 121 -3.20 11.08 -23.44
CA SER A 121 -3.91 9.87 -23.88
C SER A 121 -4.50 9.01 -22.75
N ASP A 122 -4.14 9.27 -21.49
CA ASP A 122 -4.62 8.50 -20.34
C ASP A 122 -5.77 9.20 -19.60
N VAL A 123 -5.97 10.50 -19.83
CA VAL A 123 -7.08 11.27 -19.24
C VAL A 123 -8.44 10.79 -19.78
N GLU A 124 -8.56 10.54 -21.08
CA GLU A 124 -9.79 10.02 -21.69
C GLU A 124 -10.16 8.65 -21.13
N LYS A 125 -9.18 7.75 -20.96
CA LYS A 125 -9.40 6.42 -20.38
C LYS A 125 -9.80 6.49 -18.91
N VAL A 126 -9.23 7.42 -18.15
CA VAL A 126 -9.63 7.65 -16.74
C VAL A 126 -11.04 8.22 -16.66
N LEU A 127 -11.42 9.14 -17.55
CA LEU A 127 -12.78 9.68 -17.62
C LEU A 127 -13.80 8.62 -18.03
N GLU A 128 -13.47 7.78 -19.01
CA GLU A 128 -14.31 6.66 -19.43
C GLU A 128 -14.51 5.65 -18.29
N LEU A 129 -13.43 5.32 -17.58
CA LEU A 129 -13.48 4.43 -16.41
C LEU A 129 -14.26 5.03 -15.24
N ALA A 130 -14.06 6.31 -14.94
CA ALA A 130 -14.79 7.02 -13.89
C ALA A 130 -16.29 7.05 -14.22
N ASN A 131 -16.65 7.36 -15.47
CA ASN A 131 -18.03 7.30 -15.93
C ASN A 131 -18.61 5.89 -15.82
N ARG A 132 -17.85 4.85 -16.17
CA ARG A 132 -18.31 3.47 -16.03
C ARG A 132 -18.56 3.09 -14.57
N LEU A 133 -17.65 3.44 -13.66
CA LEU A 133 -17.78 3.14 -12.23
C LEU A 133 -18.91 3.90 -11.53
N VAL A 134 -19.24 5.12 -12.00
CA VAL A 134 -20.36 5.92 -11.46
C VAL A 134 -21.70 5.39 -11.97
N ASN A 135 -21.75 4.86 -13.20
CA ASN A 135 -22.99 4.46 -13.87
C ASN A 135 -23.27 2.95 -13.83
N GLU A 136 -22.30 2.10 -13.47
CA GLU A 136 -22.56 0.67 -13.26
C GLU A 136 -23.20 0.42 -11.88
N PRO A 137 -24.37 -0.25 -11.82
CA PRO A 137 -24.93 -0.66 -10.54
C PRO A 137 -23.97 -1.64 -9.86
N PRO A 138 -23.84 -1.60 -8.51
CA PRO A 138 -22.93 -2.49 -7.81
C PRO A 138 -23.25 -3.95 -8.16
N ALA A 139 -22.22 -4.70 -8.56
CA ALA A 139 -22.34 -6.11 -8.90
C ALA A 139 -23.07 -6.83 -7.76
N ARG A 140 -24.23 -7.41 -8.06
CA ARG A 140 -24.97 -8.24 -7.10
C ARG A 140 -24.07 -9.42 -6.74
N VAL A 141 -23.68 -9.48 -5.48
CA VAL A 141 -23.06 -10.67 -4.92
C VAL A 141 -24.21 -11.65 -4.73
N GLU A 142 -24.32 -12.64 -5.60
CA GLU A 142 -25.22 -13.78 -5.38
C GLU A 142 -24.68 -14.55 -4.16
N THR A 143 -25.45 -14.51 -3.08
CA THR A 143 -25.25 -15.29 -1.85
C THR A 143 -25.78 -16.70 -2.00
#